data_AF-A0A9W9JMS2-F1
#
_entry.id   AF-A0A9W9JMS2-F1
#
_cell.length_a   1.000
_cell.length_b   1.000
_cell.length_c   1.000
_cell.angle_alpha   90.00
_cell.angle_beta   90.00
_cell.angle_gamma   90.00
#
_symmetry.space_group_name_H-M   'P 1'
#
loop_
_entity.id
_entity.type
_entity.pdbx_description
1 polymer ?
#
loop_
_entity_poly.entity_id
_entity_poly.type
_entity_poly.pdbx_seq_one_letter_code
_entity_poly.pdbx_strand_id
1 'polypeptide(L)'
;MDGSRIHPANFCEIYTKACETFTHKLQCQVFVLLSPSPSPDMEDIATRLEELSERIMQIGFMGEVGEFVIRGDNRVHARWGSLSLKEICFEIKWELTVLKEELGAGGDPLILADLLIGILDALPF
;
A
#
# COMPACT_ATOMS: atom_id res chain seq x y z
N MET A 1 4.32 -5.61 -35.14
CA MET A 1 3.56 -4.37 -34.90
C MET A 1 4.14 -3.77 -33.63
N ASP A 2 4.72 -2.59 -33.74
CA ASP A 2 5.37 -1.91 -32.62
C ASP A 2 4.27 -1.24 -31.79
N GLY A 3 3.74 -1.96 -30.81
CA GLY A 3 2.67 -1.51 -29.91
C GLY A 3 3.23 -0.60 -28.83
N SER A 4 3.91 0.48 -29.24
CA SER A 4 4.43 1.47 -28.30
C SER A 4 3.27 1.99 -27.46
N ARG A 5 3.28 1.63 -26.16
CA ARG A 5 2.28 2.11 -25.20
C ARG A 5 2.44 3.62 -25.14
N ILE A 6 1.48 4.35 -25.70
CA ILE A 6 1.48 5.81 -25.61
C ILE A 6 1.09 6.18 -24.18
N HIS A 7 2.08 6.57 -23.39
CA HIS A 7 1.85 7.12 -22.06
C HIS A 7 1.35 8.56 -22.18
N PRO A 8 0.37 8.97 -21.36
CA PRO A 8 0.09 10.39 -21.15
C PRO A 8 1.38 11.15 -20.81
N ALA A 9 1.52 12.38 -21.28
CA ALA A 9 2.72 13.20 -21.04
C ALA A 9 3.05 13.39 -19.55
N ASN A 10 2.06 13.24 -18.67
CA ASN A 10 2.16 13.36 -17.22
C ASN A 10 2.09 12.01 -16.48
N PHE A 11 2.28 10.87 -17.14
CA PHE A 11 2.14 9.54 -16.52
C PHE A 11 3.01 9.37 -15.26
N CYS A 12 4.26 9.81 -15.32
CA CYS A 12 5.17 9.77 -14.17
C CYS A 12 4.70 10.62 -12.98
N GLU A 13 4.13 11.80 -13.24
CA GLU A 13 3.57 12.66 -12.21
C GLU A 13 2.33 12.01 -11.57
N ILE A 14 1.46 11.40 -12.38
CA ILE A 14 0.27 10.69 -11.89
C ILE A 14 0.69 9.51 -11.01
N TYR A 15 1.67 8.70 -11.46
CA TYR A 15 2.20 7.58 -10.70
C TYR A 15 2.81 8.02 -9.37
N THR A 16 3.67 9.05 -9.40
CA THR A 16 4.31 9.60 -8.19
C THR A 16 3.26 10.08 -7.19
N LYS A 17 2.26 10.86 -7.63
CA LYS A 17 1.16 11.31 -6.77
C LYS A 17 0.35 10.15 -6.21
N ALA A 18 0.12 9.10 -6.98
CA ALA A 18 -0.59 7.91 -6.50
C ALA A 18 0.17 7.24 -5.35
N CYS A 19 1.49 7.05 -5.51
CA CYS A 19 2.39 6.49 -4.51
C CYS A 19 2.43 7.34 -3.23
N GLU A 20 2.62 8.66 -3.37
CA GLU A 20 2.63 9.60 -2.24
C GLU A 20 1.30 9.59 -1.49
N THR A 21 0.18 9.61 -2.22
CA THR A 21 -1.13 9.64 -1.57
C THR A 21 -1.44 8.30 -0.88
N PHE A 22 -0.98 7.17 -1.44
CA PHE A 22 -1.10 5.87 -0.79
C PHE A 22 -0.29 5.84 0.52
N THR A 23 0.97 6.24 0.45
CA THR A 23 1.88 6.33 1.61
C THR A 23 1.27 7.18 2.73
N HIS A 24 0.80 8.38 2.37
CA HIS A 24 0.15 9.28 3.33
C HIS A 24 -1.12 8.68 3.94
N LYS A 25 -2.00 8.07 3.12
CA LYS A 25 -3.23 7.44 3.65
C LYS A 25 -2.90 6.28 4.61
N LEU A 26 -1.91 5.46 4.27
CA LEU A 26 -1.45 4.36 5.14
C LEU A 26 -0.88 4.89 6.46
N GLN A 27 -0.06 5.94 6.41
CA GLN A 27 0.44 6.64 7.61
C GLN A 27 -0.69 7.18 8.48
N CYS A 28 -1.73 7.75 7.89
CA CYS A 28 -2.90 8.19 8.64
C CYS A 28 -3.60 7.03 9.37
N GLN A 29 -3.69 5.84 8.75
CA GLN A 29 -4.31 4.68 9.41
C GLN A 29 -3.49 4.22 10.62
N VAL A 30 -2.16 4.16 10.46
CA VAL A 30 -1.25 3.88 11.59
C VAL A 30 -1.47 4.88 12.72
N PHE A 31 -1.52 6.18 12.40
CA PHE A 31 -1.73 7.21 13.42
C PHE A 31 -3.07 7.09 14.13
N VAL A 32 -4.14 6.80 13.40
CA VAL A 32 -5.49 6.61 13.97
C VAL A 32 -5.49 5.43 14.94
N LEU A 33 -4.90 4.29 14.56
CA LEU A 33 -4.84 3.10 15.41
C LEU A 33 -4.00 3.30 16.68
N LEU A 34 -2.94 4.10 16.61
CA LEU A 34 -2.09 4.43 17.75
C LEU A 34 -2.64 5.55 18.65
N SER A 35 -3.71 6.24 18.21
CA SER A 35 -4.26 7.37 18.96
C SER A 35 -5.10 6.90 20.16
N PRO A 36 -4.82 7.37 21.39
CA PRO A 36 -5.55 6.95 22.58
C PRO A 36 -6.91 7.62 22.75
N SER A 37 -7.19 8.71 22.02
CA SER A 37 -8.50 9.39 22.06
C SER A 37 -8.70 10.30 20.84
N PRO A 38 -9.86 10.26 20.16
CA PRO A 38 -10.96 9.29 20.39
C PRO A 38 -10.51 7.85 20.09
N SER A 39 -11.20 6.88 20.67
CA SER A 39 -11.01 5.47 20.30
C SER A 39 -11.18 5.33 18.79
N PRO A 40 -10.33 4.54 18.10
CA PRO A 40 -10.45 4.35 16.66
C PRO A 40 -11.83 3.75 16.32
N ASP A 41 -12.43 4.26 15.24
CA ASP A 41 -13.64 3.66 14.66
C ASP A 41 -13.22 2.50 13.76
N MET A 42 -13.46 1.28 14.23
CA MET A 42 -13.02 0.06 13.53
C MET A 42 -13.76 -0.16 12.20
N GLU A 43 -14.98 0.35 12.05
CA GLU A 43 -15.73 0.23 10.79
C GLU A 43 -15.16 1.19 9.73
N ASP A 44 -14.82 2.42 10.13
CA ASP A 44 -14.10 3.35 9.25
C ASP A 44 -12.73 2.77 8.88
N ILE A 45 -11.96 2.25 9.84
CA ILE A 45 -10.64 1.64 9.54
C ILE A 45 -10.78 0.49 8.54
N ALA A 46 -11.74 -0.43 8.73
CA ALA A 46 -11.98 -1.52 7.78
C ALA A 46 -12.24 -1.00 6.36
N THR A 47 -13.04 0.05 6.25
CA THR A 47 -13.35 0.72 4.97
C THR A 47 -12.09 1.34 4.37
N ARG A 48 -11.23 1.98 5.17
CA ARG A 48 -9.97 2.57 4.72
C ARG A 48 -8.95 1.52 4.26
N LEU A 49 -8.88 0.37 4.93
CA LEU A 49 -8.03 -0.74 4.51
C LEU A 49 -8.47 -1.31 3.16
N GLU A 50 -9.79 -1.38 2.89
CA GLU A 50 -10.31 -1.76 1.58
C GLU A 50 -9.94 -0.72 0.51
N GLU A 51 -10.11 0.58 0.78
CA GLU A 51 -9.69 1.65 -0.14
C GLU A 51 -8.19 1.58 -0.47
N LEU A 52 -7.35 1.32 0.54
CA LEU A 52 -5.91 1.14 0.36
C LEU A 52 -5.61 -0.09 -0.49
N SER A 53 -6.31 -1.20 -0.25
CA SER A 53 -6.18 -2.45 -1.01
C SER A 53 -6.45 -2.28 -2.50
N GLU A 54 -7.48 -1.52 -2.86
CA GLU A 54 -7.76 -1.22 -4.27
C GLU A 54 -6.74 -0.25 -4.88
N ARG A 55 -6.28 0.72 -4.09
CA ARG A 55 -5.33 1.72 -4.58
C ARG A 55 -3.93 1.15 -4.81
N ILE A 56 -3.46 0.24 -3.97
CA ILE A 56 -2.14 -0.39 -4.17
C ILE A 56 -2.14 -1.26 -5.43
N MET A 57 -3.27 -1.89 -5.78
CA MET A 57 -3.40 -2.62 -7.05
C MET A 57 -3.31 -1.70 -8.27
N GLN A 58 -3.96 -0.53 -8.21
CA GLN A 58 -3.86 0.48 -9.26
C GLN A 58 -2.42 0.96 -9.43
N ILE A 59 -1.70 1.18 -8.33
CA ILE A 59 -0.28 1.57 -8.35
C ILE A 59 0.57 0.45 -8.97
N GLY A 60 0.38 -0.81 -8.58
CA GLY A 60 1.10 -1.94 -9.16
C GLY A 60 0.88 -2.08 -10.66
N PHE A 61 -0.37 -1.90 -11.11
CA PHE A 61 -0.69 -1.91 -12.54
C PHE A 61 -0.06 -0.73 -13.30
N MET A 62 -0.14 0.49 -12.75
CA MET A 62 0.51 1.66 -13.34
C MET A 62 2.04 1.50 -13.38
N GLY A 63 2.60 0.90 -12.33
CA GLY A 63 3.99 0.52 -12.20
C GLY A 63 4.45 -0.37 -13.35
N GLU A 64 3.73 -1.46 -13.57
CA GLU A 64 3.97 -2.40 -14.68
C GLU A 64 3.79 -1.73 -16.06
N VAL A 65 2.74 -0.92 -16.22
CA VAL A 65 2.47 -0.24 -17.49
C VAL A 65 3.59 0.75 -17.83
N GLY A 66 4.04 1.55 -16.86
CA GLY A 66 5.12 2.53 -17.03
C GLY A 66 6.52 1.99 -16.86
N GLU A 67 6.69 0.66 -16.73
CA GLU A 67 7.98 0.00 -16.56
C GLU A 67 8.79 0.57 -15.38
N PHE A 68 8.09 0.98 -14.32
CA PHE A 68 8.73 1.46 -13.11
C PHE A 68 9.40 0.31 -12.36
N VAL A 69 10.65 0.55 -11.96
CA VAL A 69 11.44 -0.38 -11.16
C VAL A 69 11.32 -0.04 -9.68
N ILE A 70 11.49 -1.07 -8.84
CA ILE A 70 11.53 -0.91 -7.40
C ILE A 70 12.75 -0.07 -7.03
N ARG A 71 12.57 0.92 -6.15
CA ARG A 71 13.69 1.69 -5.61
C ARG A 71 14.60 0.73 -4.83
N GLY A 72 15.91 0.78 -5.08
CA GLY A 72 16.91 -0.11 -4.47
C GLY A 72 17.11 0.11 -2.97
N ASP A 73 16.04 0.01 -2.18
CA ASP A 73 16.03 0.11 -0.72
C ASP A 73 16.23 -1.29 -0.13
N ASN A 74 17.20 -1.40 0.78
CA ASN A 74 17.53 -2.64 1.47
C ASN A 74 16.33 -3.20 2.26
N ARG A 75 15.43 -2.36 2.76
CA ARG A 75 14.25 -2.78 3.52
C ARG A 75 13.23 -3.48 2.62
N VAL A 76 13.00 -2.92 1.44
CA VAL A 76 12.12 -3.50 0.42
C VAL A 76 12.68 -4.83 -0.04
N HIS A 77 13.98 -4.91 -0.32
CA HIS A 77 14.62 -6.17 -0.70
C HIS A 77 14.61 -7.20 0.43
N ALA A 78 14.84 -6.80 1.68
CA ALA A 78 14.81 -7.70 2.83
C ALA A 78 13.42 -8.31 3.06
N ARG A 79 12.35 -7.54 2.82
CA ARG A 79 10.97 -8.01 3.01
C ARG A 79 10.46 -8.82 1.81
N TRP A 80 10.68 -8.32 0.60
CA TRP A 80 10.03 -8.84 -0.61
C TRP A 80 10.96 -9.58 -1.56
N GLY A 81 12.27 -9.60 -1.29
CA GLY A 81 13.26 -10.29 -2.10
C GLY A 81 13.33 -9.74 -3.52
N SER A 82 13.15 -10.63 -4.50
CA SER A 82 13.25 -10.33 -5.93
C SER A 82 11.90 -10.19 -6.64
N LEU A 83 10.81 -10.03 -5.89
CA LEU A 83 9.48 -9.81 -6.47
C LEU A 83 9.46 -8.53 -7.31
N SER A 84 8.67 -8.53 -8.38
CA SER A 84 8.41 -7.34 -9.18
C SER A 84 7.51 -6.36 -8.44
N LEU A 85 7.48 -5.09 -8.87
CA LEU A 85 6.62 -4.06 -8.29
C LEU A 85 5.15 -4.49 -8.22
N LYS A 86 4.65 -5.12 -9.28
CA LYS A 86 3.27 -5.63 -9.34
C LYS A 86 3.02 -6.73 -8.32
N GLU A 87 3.94 -7.68 -8.18
CA GLU A 87 3.84 -8.76 -7.21
C GLU A 87 3.89 -8.21 -5.78
N ILE A 88 4.79 -7.27 -5.48
CA ILE A 88 4.82 -6.59 -4.18
C ILE A 88 3.49 -5.89 -3.88
N CYS A 89 2.94 -5.14 -4.84
CA CYS A 89 1.64 -4.49 -4.65
C CYS A 89 0.50 -5.49 -4.42
N PHE A 90 0.56 -6.67 -5.03
CA PHE A 90 -0.40 -7.76 -4.79
C PHE A 90 -0.26 -8.34 -3.38
N GLU A 91 0.97 -8.61 -2.93
CA GLU A 91 1.22 -9.07 -1.55
C GLU A 91 0.75 -8.04 -0.52
N ILE A 92 1.00 -6.75 -0.75
CA ILE A 92 0.49 -5.68 0.12
C ILE A 92 -1.06 -5.68 0.14
N LYS A 93 -1.74 -5.84 -1.01
CA LYS A 93 -3.20 -5.98 -1.03
C LYS A 93 -3.65 -7.17 -0.19
N TRP A 94 -2.98 -8.32 -0.34
CA TRP A 94 -3.29 -9.51 0.42
C TRP A 94 -3.17 -9.26 1.92
N GLU A 95 -2.05 -8.70 2.38
CA GLU A 95 -1.85 -8.35 3.79
C GLU A 95 -2.91 -7.37 4.32
N LEU A 96 -3.24 -6.31 3.57
CA LEU A 96 -4.29 -5.37 3.95
C LEU A 96 -5.68 -6.05 4.04
N THR A 97 -5.95 -7.02 3.19
CA THR A 97 -7.20 -7.81 3.22
C THR A 97 -7.27 -8.66 4.48
N VAL A 98 -6.18 -9.34 4.84
CA VAL A 98 -6.08 -10.13 6.08
C VAL A 98 -6.25 -9.22 7.30
N LEU A 99 -5.58 -8.06 7.34
CA LEU A 99 -5.70 -7.12 8.45
C LEU A 99 -7.14 -6.62 8.64
N LYS A 100 -7.86 -6.38 7.55
CA LYS A 100 -9.28 -6.01 7.59
C LYS A 100 -10.15 -7.13 8.17
N GLU A 101 -9.88 -8.38 7.80
CA GLU A 101 -10.62 -9.55 8.34
C GLU A 101 -10.35 -9.75 9.84
N GLU A 102 -9.09 -9.63 10.27
CA GLU A 102 -8.69 -9.68 11.67
C GLU A 102 -9.35 -8.55 12.49
N LEU A 103 -9.46 -7.35 11.91
CA LEU A 103 -10.18 -6.24 12.54
C LEU A 103 -11.66 -6.59 12.76
N GLY A 104 -12.31 -7.20 11.77
CA GLY A 104 -13.70 -7.66 11.86
C GLY A 104 -13.92 -8.78 12.89
N ALA A 105 -12.87 -9.53 13.23
CA ALA A 105 -12.87 -10.55 14.28
C ALA A 105 -12.58 -9.99 15.69
N GLY A 106 -12.37 -8.67 15.83
CA GLY A 106 -12.05 -8.03 17.10
C GLY A 106 -10.56 -8.00 17.44
N GLY A 107 -9.70 -7.96 16.41
CA GLY A 107 -8.24 -7.87 16.56
C GLY A 107 -7.75 -6.63 17.33
N ASP A 108 -6.55 -6.74 17.91
CA ASP A 108 -5.93 -5.67 18.70
C ASP A 108 -5.43 -4.52 17.82
N PRO A 109 -5.93 -3.28 17.99
CA PRO A 109 -5.53 -2.12 17.19
C PRO A 109 -4.03 -1.84 17.20
N LEU A 110 -3.32 -2.14 18.30
CA LEU A 110 -1.87 -1.94 18.38
C LEU A 110 -1.11 -2.94 17.51
N ILE A 111 -1.54 -4.20 17.50
CA ILE A 111 -0.95 -5.23 16.63
C ILE A 111 -1.18 -4.86 15.16
N LEU A 112 -2.39 -4.38 14.83
CA LEU A 112 -2.69 -3.92 13.47
C LEU A 112 -1.81 -2.72 13.08
N ALA A 113 -1.61 -1.75 13.98
CA ALA A 113 -0.73 -0.63 13.73
C ALA A 113 0.72 -1.08 13.43
N ASP A 114 1.27 -2.00 14.23
CA ASP A 114 2.61 -2.53 14.02
C ASP A 114 2.75 -3.24 12.66
N LEU A 115 1.73 -4.00 12.24
CA LEU A 115 1.72 -4.66 10.93
C LEU A 115 1.64 -3.65 9.77
N LEU A 116 0.81 -2.61 9.89
CA LEU A 116 0.74 -1.53 8.89
C LEU A 116 2.04 -0.71 8.81
N ILE A 117 2.73 -0.50 9.94
CA ILE A 117 4.08 0.10 9.96
C ILE A 117 5.06 -0.77 9.17
N GLY A 118 5.01 -2.09 9.37
CA GLY A 118 5.84 -3.03 8.62
C GLY A 118 5.63 -2.96 7.10
N ILE A 119 4.39 -2.74 6.65
CA ILE A 119 4.07 -2.50 5.23
C ILE A 119 4.66 -1.16 4.78
N LEU A 120 4.43 -0.10 5.56
CA LEU A 120 4.87 1.26 5.26
C LEU A 120 6.40 1.35 5.11
N ASP A 121 7.15 0.71 6.01
CA ASP A 121 8.62 0.70 6.02
C ASP A 121 9.25 -0.04 4.84
N ALA A 122 8.46 -0.81 4.10
CA ALA A 122 8.89 -1.65 3.00
C ALA A 122 8.10 -1.38 1.71
N LEU A 123 7.53 -0.19 1.54
CA LEU A 123 6.89 0.18 0.28
C LEU A 123 7.91 0.24 -0.87
N PRO A 124 7.57 -0.26 -2.07
CA PRO A 124 8.53 -0.37 -3.18
C PRO A 124 8.80 0.94 -3.94
N PHE A 125 8.25 2.07 -3.48
CA PHE A 125 8.27 3.39 -4.14
C PHE A 125 8.52 4.54 -3.16
#